data_AF-D4DIK5-F1
#
_entry.id   AF-D4DIK5-F1
#
_cell.length_a   1.000
_cell.length_b   1.000
_cell.length_c   1.000
_cell.angle_alpha   90.00
_cell.angle_beta   90.00
_cell.angle_gamma   90.00
#
_symmetry.space_group_name_H-M   'P 1'
#
loop_
_entity.id
_entity.type
_entity.pdbx_description
1 polymer ?
#
loop_
_entity_poly.entity_id
_entity_poly.type
_entity_poly.pdbx_seq_one_letter_code
_entity_poly.pdbx_strand_id
1 'polypeptide(L)'
;MPYVFQLLAALLEVDPTGSFPDYFKDMIAPILAPVMWEQKGNVPALVRLLQAIVRRGADILSKNNQIEPILGIFQKLVSSKINESYGFDLLETVISTFPSAMLQSYFPTILQIILTRLQNSKTENFSLRFVRFYHFLSAHLENGYGADFFIQCTENIQNGVFTPIYLSIILPESRKLARPLDRKIAIISFAKTLAHSEAFASRYKKGWGFTCEALLYLLDQPILPTTGDDIVTEHDVEDMAFGVGFTQLTTIKMPPRDPWPETGPQVGQWVATYLKEQNSKNNGKIQNFAQERLDPQILPGLAKLLA
;
A
#
# COMPACT_ATOMS: atom_id res chain seq x y z
N MET A 1 5.60 -9.51 -27.49
CA MET A 1 6.32 -8.87 -26.37
C MET A 1 5.71 -9.12 -24.99
N PRO A 2 4.39 -8.91 -24.71
CA PRO A 2 3.89 -9.00 -23.33
C PRO A 2 4.06 -10.39 -22.71
N TYR A 3 3.97 -11.46 -23.50
CA TYR A 3 4.27 -12.83 -23.04
C TYR A 3 5.72 -13.02 -22.59
N VAL A 4 6.68 -12.41 -23.30
CA VAL A 4 8.11 -12.49 -22.95
C VAL A 4 8.36 -11.82 -21.60
N PHE A 5 7.79 -10.64 -21.37
CA PHE A 5 7.90 -9.97 -20.08
C PHE A 5 7.27 -10.77 -18.94
N GLN A 6 6.13 -11.41 -19.16
CA GLN A 6 5.51 -12.28 -18.14
C GLN A 6 6.40 -13.48 -17.80
N LEU A 7 7.01 -14.12 -18.80
CA LEU A 7 7.93 -15.24 -18.58
C LEU A 7 9.20 -14.80 -17.85
N LEU A 8 9.77 -13.66 -18.22
CA LEU A 8 10.92 -13.07 -17.54
C LEU A 8 10.62 -12.72 -16.08
N ALA A 9 9.43 -12.17 -15.82
CA ALA A 9 8.98 -11.89 -14.46
C ALA A 9 8.87 -13.18 -13.64
N ALA A 10 8.24 -14.22 -14.20
CA ALA A 10 8.11 -15.52 -13.56
C ALA A 10 9.47 -16.15 -13.25
N LEU A 11 10.46 -16.04 -14.14
CA LEU A 11 11.82 -16.53 -13.90
C LEU A 11 12.49 -15.84 -12.70
N LEU A 12 12.29 -14.53 -12.53
CA LEU A 12 12.79 -13.81 -11.36
C LEU A 12 12.05 -14.17 -10.08
N GLU A 13 10.76 -14.48 -10.18
CA GLU A 13 9.88 -14.82 -9.05
C GLU A 13 10.07 -16.24 -8.50
N VAL A 14 10.58 -17.19 -9.31
CA VAL A 14 10.83 -18.58 -8.87
C VAL A 14 11.84 -18.66 -7.72
N ASP A 15 12.85 -17.78 -7.72
CA ASP A 15 13.85 -17.69 -6.65
C ASP A 15 14.00 -16.24 -6.19
N PRO A 16 13.13 -15.77 -5.27
CA PRO A 16 13.15 -14.39 -4.80
C PRO A 16 14.37 -14.03 -3.97
N THR A 17 15.01 -15.03 -3.34
CA THR A 17 16.13 -14.85 -2.40
C THR A 17 17.50 -15.13 -3.02
N GLY A 18 17.55 -15.78 -4.18
CA GLY A 18 18.78 -16.03 -4.90
C GLY A 18 19.39 -14.78 -5.51
N SER A 19 20.70 -14.85 -5.79
CA SER A 19 21.45 -13.77 -6.43
C SER A 19 20.74 -13.26 -7.69
N PHE A 20 20.70 -11.95 -7.88
CA PHE A 20 20.13 -11.36 -9.08
C PHE A 20 20.92 -11.83 -10.32
N PRO A 21 20.27 -12.48 -11.31
CA PRO A 21 21.01 -13.07 -12.41
C PRO A 21 21.67 -12.02 -13.31
N ASP A 22 22.92 -12.28 -13.73
CA ASP A 22 23.71 -11.31 -14.49
C ASP A 22 23.04 -10.86 -15.78
N TYR A 23 22.39 -11.78 -16.49
CA TYR A 23 21.69 -11.49 -17.74
C TYR A 23 20.53 -10.49 -17.59
N PHE A 24 19.95 -10.36 -16.39
CA PHE A 24 18.92 -9.35 -16.13
C PHE A 24 19.50 -7.95 -15.88
N LYS A 25 20.79 -7.83 -15.52
CA LYS A 25 21.41 -6.53 -15.16
C LYS A 25 21.40 -5.58 -16.36
N ASP A 26 21.79 -6.09 -17.52
CA ASP A 26 21.83 -5.32 -18.77
C ASP A 26 20.43 -4.96 -19.28
N MET A 27 19.39 -5.68 -18.83
CA MET A 27 17.99 -5.41 -19.19
C MET A 27 17.35 -4.29 -18.35
N ILE A 28 17.91 -3.93 -17.19
CA ILE A 28 17.29 -2.94 -16.30
C ILE A 28 17.17 -1.59 -17.00
N ALA A 29 18.25 -1.07 -17.58
CA ALA A 29 18.23 0.24 -18.23
C ALA A 29 17.23 0.31 -19.41
N PRO A 30 17.19 -0.67 -20.33
CA PRO A 30 16.16 -0.75 -21.36
C PRO A 30 14.73 -0.81 -20.81
N ILE A 31 14.47 -1.60 -19.76
CA ILE A 31 13.12 -1.73 -19.15
C ILE A 31 12.66 -0.40 -18.53
N LEU A 32 13.58 0.38 -17.97
CA LEU A 32 13.28 1.68 -17.38
C LEU A 32 13.09 2.80 -18.43
N ALA A 33 13.42 2.55 -19.70
CA ALA A 33 13.31 3.55 -20.75
C ALA A 33 11.84 3.90 -21.06
N PRO A 34 11.46 5.20 -21.16
CA PRO A 34 10.07 5.62 -21.36
C PRO A 34 9.35 4.98 -22.56
N VAL A 35 10.10 4.70 -23.63
CA VAL A 35 9.61 4.08 -24.87
C VAL A 35 8.99 2.71 -24.64
N MET A 36 9.48 1.94 -23.65
CA MET A 36 8.92 0.63 -23.31
C MET A 36 7.49 0.72 -22.78
N TRP A 37 7.14 1.87 -22.20
CA TRP A 37 5.88 2.12 -21.52
C TRP A 37 4.86 2.86 -22.39
N GLU A 38 5.09 3.00 -23.70
CA GLU A 38 4.16 3.63 -24.63
C GLU A 38 3.06 2.69 -25.12
N GLN A 39 3.40 1.40 -25.28
CA GLN A 39 2.45 0.39 -25.72
C GLN A 39 1.58 -0.09 -24.54
N LYS A 40 0.31 0.32 -24.53
CA LYS A 40 -0.68 -0.04 -23.48
C LYS A 40 -0.70 -1.54 -23.15
N GLY A 41 -0.69 -2.40 -24.16
CA GLY A 41 -0.73 -3.87 -23.98
C GLY A 41 0.49 -4.48 -23.28
N ASN A 42 1.62 -3.76 -23.21
CA ASN A 42 2.81 -4.21 -22.49
C ASN A 42 2.78 -3.83 -21.00
N VAL A 43 2.00 -2.81 -20.61
CA VAL A 43 2.04 -2.22 -19.26
C VAL A 43 1.85 -3.26 -18.17
N PRO A 44 0.81 -4.14 -18.18
CA PRO A 44 0.63 -5.11 -17.10
C PRO A 44 1.82 -6.05 -16.93
N ALA A 45 2.40 -6.50 -18.04
CA ALA A 45 3.55 -7.41 -18.04
C ALA A 45 4.85 -6.70 -17.58
N LEU A 46 5.05 -5.45 -17.99
CA LEU A 46 6.21 -4.64 -17.59
C LEU A 46 6.16 -4.28 -16.11
N VAL A 47 4.99 -3.96 -15.56
CA VAL A 47 4.81 -3.70 -14.13
C VAL A 47 5.21 -4.92 -13.34
N ARG A 48 4.70 -6.11 -13.69
CA ARG A 48 5.05 -7.36 -13.03
C ARG A 48 6.56 -7.62 -13.07
N LEU A 49 7.17 -7.47 -14.24
CA LEU A 49 8.61 -7.65 -14.42
C LEU A 49 9.41 -6.64 -13.58
N LEU A 50 9.03 -5.37 -13.61
CA LEU A 50 9.70 -4.33 -12.85
C LEU A 50 9.58 -4.57 -11.35
N GLN A 51 8.42 -4.98 -10.85
CA GLN A 51 8.24 -5.36 -9.45
C GLN A 51 9.14 -6.55 -9.05
N ALA A 52 9.27 -7.56 -9.91
CA ALA A 52 10.18 -8.68 -9.66
C ALA A 52 11.66 -8.24 -9.63
N ILE A 53 12.04 -7.34 -10.55
CA ILE A 53 13.38 -6.73 -10.57
C ILE A 53 13.63 -5.92 -9.30
N VAL A 54 12.65 -5.10 -8.86
CA VAL A 54 12.77 -4.30 -7.63
C VAL A 54 13.02 -5.20 -6.43
N ARG A 55 12.19 -6.23 -6.23
CA ARG A 55 12.31 -7.14 -5.07
C ARG A 55 13.66 -7.86 -5.01
N ARG A 56 14.16 -8.33 -6.15
CA ARG A 56 15.39 -9.16 -6.20
C ARG A 56 16.66 -8.35 -6.43
N GLY A 57 16.54 -7.17 -7.04
CA GLY A 57 17.66 -6.33 -7.48
C GLY A 57 17.90 -5.10 -6.60
N ALA A 58 17.36 -5.04 -5.38
CA ALA A 58 17.42 -3.88 -4.49
C ALA A 58 18.84 -3.27 -4.36
N ASP A 59 19.85 -4.11 -4.16
CA ASP A 59 21.25 -3.68 -4.03
C ASP A 59 21.82 -3.07 -5.30
N ILE A 60 21.43 -3.60 -6.46
CA ILE A 60 21.92 -3.12 -7.77
C ILE A 60 21.22 -1.80 -8.10
N LEU A 61 19.91 -1.74 -7.89
CA LEU A 61 19.10 -0.56 -8.15
C LEU A 61 19.52 0.63 -7.28
N SER A 62 19.80 0.38 -5.99
CA SER A 62 20.27 1.42 -5.07
C SER A 62 21.67 1.93 -5.45
N LYS A 63 22.63 1.03 -5.72
CA LYS A 63 24.00 1.41 -6.12
C LYS A 63 24.05 2.19 -7.43
N ASN A 64 23.13 1.91 -8.35
CA ASN A 64 23.09 2.53 -9.68
C ASN A 64 22.16 3.75 -9.74
N ASN A 65 21.62 4.24 -8.62
CA ASN A 65 20.68 5.37 -8.56
C ASN A 65 19.43 5.19 -9.46
N GLN A 66 18.91 3.95 -9.54
CA GLN A 66 17.79 3.61 -10.43
C GLN A 66 16.42 3.77 -9.77
N ILE A 67 16.36 4.19 -8.49
CA ILE A 67 15.11 4.46 -7.76
C ILE A 67 14.33 5.60 -8.43
N GLU A 68 15.00 6.70 -8.79
CA GLU A 68 14.33 7.86 -9.42
C GLU A 68 13.67 7.53 -10.77
N PRO A 69 14.33 6.82 -11.72
CA PRO A 69 13.65 6.31 -12.92
C PRO A 69 12.42 5.44 -12.64
N ILE A 70 12.47 4.58 -11.60
CA ILE A 70 11.31 3.76 -11.20
C ILE A 70 10.16 4.64 -10.71
N LEU A 71 10.46 5.69 -9.95
CA LEU A 71 9.47 6.67 -9.50
C LEU A 71 8.90 7.50 -10.66
N GLY A 72 9.70 7.78 -11.69
CA GLY A 72 9.22 8.38 -12.94
C GLY A 72 8.20 7.49 -13.67
N ILE A 73 8.40 6.17 -13.66
CA ILE A 73 7.41 5.21 -14.20
C ILE A 73 6.15 5.21 -13.35
N PHE A 74 6.27 5.20 -12.02
CA PHE A 74 5.13 5.37 -11.11
C PHE A 74 4.31 6.63 -11.47
N GLN A 75 4.97 7.78 -11.68
CA GLN A 75 4.30 9.03 -12.07
C GLN A 75 3.55 8.88 -13.40
N LYS A 76 4.11 8.16 -14.37
CA LYS A 76 3.44 7.87 -15.67
C LYS A 76 2.23 6.95 -15.50
N LEU A 77 2.32 5.92 -14.66
CA LEU A 77 1.24 4.96 -14.43
C LEU A 77 0.07 5.59 -13.66
N VAL A 78 0.39 6.24 -12.53
CA VAL A 78 -0.58 7.01 -11.74
C VAL A 78 -1.16 8.17 -12.54
N SER A 79 -0.47 8.57 -13.62
CA SER A 79 -0.90 9.38 -14.78
C SER A 79 -2.25 9.09 -15.42
N SER A 80 -2.58 7.81 -15.49
CA SER A 80 -3.58 7.26 -16.39
C SER A 80 -4.64 6.54 -15.58
N LYS A 81 -5.92 6.81 -15.87
CA LYS A 81 -7.03 6.15 -15.16
C LYS A 81 -6.98 4.63 -15.31
N ILE A 82 -6.52 4.16 -16.47
CA ILE A 82 -6.40 2.74 -16.82
C ILE A 82 -5.22 2.06 -16.10
N ASN A 83 -4.19 2.83 -15.71
CA ASN A 83 -2.96 2.26 -15.16
C ASN A 83 -2.71 2.63 -13.69
N GLU A 84 -3.63 3.34 -13.06
CA GLU A 84 -3.42 3.88 -11.71
C GLU A 84 -3.22 2.78 -10.66
N SER A 85 -3.94 1.66 -10.79
CA SER A 85 -3.77 0.48 -9.94
C SER A 85 -2.34 -0.07 -10.00
N TYR A 86 -1.79 -0.21 -11.21
CA TYR A 86 -0.40 -0.64 -11.43
C TYR A 86 0.62 0.34 -10.86
N GLY A 87 0.33 1.65 -10.89
CA GLY A 87 1.16 2.67 -10.27
C GLY A 87 1.30 2.45 -8.76
N PHE A 88 0.18 2.22 -8.07
CA PHE A 88 0.20 1.90 -6.64
C PHE A 88 0.88 0.54 -6.35
N ASP A 89 0.65 -0.50 -7.17
CA ASP A 89 1.30 -1.81 -6.97
C ASP A 89 2.83 -1.71 -7.08
N LEU A 90 3.33 -0.90 -8.03
CA LEU A 90 4.75 -0.63 -8.18
C LEU A 90 5.29 0.11 -6.94
N LEU A 91 4.59 1.16 -6.50
CA LEU A 91 5.02 1.96 -5.36
C LEU A 91 5.05 1.16 -4.05
N GLU A 92 4.08 0.29 -3.82
CA GLU A 92 4.08 -0.63 -2.67
C GLU A 92 5.25 -1.61 -2.72
N THR A 93 5.62 -2.08 -3.91
CA THR A 93 6.80 -2.93 -4.08
C THR A 93 8.08 -2.19 -3.72
N VAL A 94 8.20 -0.92 -4.13
CA VAL A 94 9.33 -0.04 -3.77
C VAL A 94 9.40 0.13 -2.24
N ILE A 95 8.29 0.42 -1.56
CA ILE A 95 8.23 0.60 -0.09
C ILE A 95 8.55 -0.70 0.67
N SER A 96 8.09 -1.84 0.16
CA SER A 96 8.41 -3.14 0.75
C SER A 96 9.90 -3.47 0.69
N THR A 97 10.58 -2.94 -0.32
CA THR A 97 11.96 -3.29 -0.66
C THR A 97 12.97 -2.34 -0.04
N PHE A 98 12.69 -1.03 -0.05
CA PHE A 98 13.63 -0.01 0.41
C PHE A 98 13.19 0.57 1.77
N PRO A 99 14.09 0.71 2.75
CA PRO A 99 13.82 1.40 4.01
C PRO A 99 13.47 2.87 3.77
N SER A 100 12.69 3.44 4.69
CA SER A 100 12.19 4.81 4.61
C SER A 100 13.29 5.86 4.46
N ALA A 101 14.45 5.64 5.08
CA ALA A 101 15.61 6.53 4.99
C ALA A 101 16.09 6.74 3.54
N MET A 102 16.00 5.73 2.67
CA MET A 102 16.40 5.87 1.26
C MET A 102 15.33 6.58 0.41
N LEU A 103 14.06 6.48 0.81
CA LEU A 103 12.96 7.08 0.06
C LEU A 103 12.55 8.47 0.57
N GLN A 104 13.03 8.88 1.75
CA GLN A 104 12.57 10.06 2.48
C GLN A 104 12.59 11.35 1.64
N SER A 105 13.63 11.56 0.83
CA SER A 105 13.76 12.73 -0.05
C SER A 105 12.75 12.74 -1.20
N TYR A 106 12.30 11.56 -1.65
CA TYR A 106 11.38 11.41 -2.78
C TYR A 106 9.92 11.45 -2.34
N PHE A 107 9.62 11.10 -1.09
CA PHE A 107 8.26 11.00 -0.57
C PHE A 107 7.41 12.27 -0.68
N PRO A 108 7.93 13.49 -0.45
CA PRO A 108 7.17 14.71 -0.67
C PRO A 108 6.66 14.82 -2.12
N THR A 109 7.50 14.52 -3.11
CA THR A 109 7.12 14.53 -4.53
C THR A 109 6.11 13.43 -4.85
N ILE A 110 6.32 12.22 -4.34
CA ILE A 110 5.38 11.09 -4.50
C ILE A 110 3.99 11.47 -3.99
N LEU A 111 3.92 12.00 -2.77
CA LEU A 111 2.66 12.42 -2.17
C LEU A 111 2.06 13.61 -2.93
N GLN A 112 2.84 14.60 -3.34
CA GLN A 112 2.33 15.72 -4.14
C GLN A 112 1.66 15.23 -5.43
N ILE A 113 2.27 14.29 -6.16
CA ILE A 113 1.69 13.68 -7.37
C ILE A 113 0.33 13.04 -7.07
N ILE A 114 0.24 12.24 -6.00
CA ILE A 114 -0.99 11.54 -5.59
C ILE A 114 -2.07 12.55 -5.16
N LEU A 115 -1.71 13.52 -4.32
CA LEU A 115 -2.65 14.51 -3.78
C LEU A 115 -3.18 15.44 -4.88
N THR A 116 -2.32 15.90 -5.79
CA THR A 116 -2.75 16.67 -6.96
C THR A 116 -3.74 15.88 -7.82
N ARG A 117 -3.53 14.57 -7.96
CA ARG A 117 -4.47 13.72 -8.71
C ARG A 117 -5.81 13.52 -7.99
N LEU A 118 -5.80 13.34 -6.66
CA LEU A 118 -7.02 13.31 -5.84
C LEU A 118 -7.81 14.61 -5.92
N GLN A 119 -7.15 15.75 -6.10
CA GLN A 119 -7.81 17.05 -6.24
C GLN A 119 -8.39 17.25 -7.65
N ASN A 120 -7.60 16.97 -8.69
CA ASN A 120 -7.94 17.36 -10.06
C ASN A 120 -8.77 16.33 -10.84
N SER A 121 -8.64 15.04 -10.50
CA SER A 121 -9.16 13.96 -11.35
C SER A 121 -9.44 12.69 -10.55
N LYS A 122 -10.12 12.82 -9.41
CA LYS A 122 -10.42 11.67 -8.55
C LYS A 122 -11.33 10.66 -9.25
N THR A 123 -11.00 9.38 -9.09
CA THR A 123 -11.89 8.25 -9.36
C THR A 123 -12.14 7.52 -8.03
N GLU A 124 -13.19 6.69 -7.97
CA GLU A 124 -13.42 5.84 -6.80
C GLU A 124 -12.27 4.85 -6.61
N ASN A 125 -11.83 4.20 -7.68
CA ASN A 125 -10.68 3.29 -7.65
C ASN A 125 -9.41 3.99 -7.14
N PHE A 126 -9.07 5.17 -7.66
CA PHE A 126 -7.91 5.94 -7.20
C PHE A 126 -7.98 6.25 -5.70
N SER A 127 -9.17 6.60 -5.20
CA SER A 127 -9.38 6.91 -3.79
C SER A 127 -9.16 5.66 -2.92
N LEU A 128 -9.71 4.52 -3.32
CA LEU A 128 -9.51 3.24 -2.63
C LEU A 128 -8.06 2.78 -2.66
N ARG A 129 -7.39 2.89 -3.82
CA ARG A 129 -5.97 2.55 -3.98
C ARG A 129 -5.06 3.46 -3.16
N PHE A 130 -5.36 4.76 -3.10
CA PHE A 130 -4.66 5.70 -2.21
C PHE A 130 -4.82 5.32 -0.74
N VAL A 131 -6.03 5.00 -0.28
CA VAL A 131 -6.26 4.64 1.12
C VAL A 131 -5.63 3.31 1.48
N ARG A 132 -5.71 2.31 0.60
CA ARG A 132 -4.96 1.06 0.73
C ARG A 132 -3.46 1.33 0.84
N PHE A 133 -2.91 2.21 0.00
CA PHE A 133 -1.51 2.63 0.04
C PHE A 133 -1.14 3.30 1.37
N TYR A 134 -1.98 4.21 1.88
CA TYR A 134 -1.78 4.83 3.20
C TYR A 134 -1.68 3.77 4.30
N HIS A 135 -2.58 2.78 4.29
CA HIS A 135 -2.55 1.70 5.27
C HIS A 135 -1.32 0.81 5.10
N PHE A 136 -0.97 0.49 3.86
CA PHE A 136 0.23 -0.28 3.54
C PHE A 136 1.47 0.39 4.12
N LEU A 137 1.67 1.67 3.83
CA LEU A 137 2.78 2.48 4.37
C LEU A 137 2.75 2.54 5.90
N SER A 138 1.58 2.82 6.48
CA SER A 138 1.42 2.98 7.93
C SER A 138 1.63 1.68 8.71
N ALA A 139 1.42 0.53 8.08
CA ALA A 139 1.64 -0.78 8.68
C ALA A 139 3.12 -1.27 8.60
N HIS A 140 3.96 -0.67 7.76
CA HIS A 140 5.38 -1.04 7.55
C HIS A 140 6.33 -0.38 8.57
N LEU A 141 6.06 -0.55 9.86
CA LEU A 141 6.93 -0.01 10.92
C LEU A 141 8.37 -0.55 10.86
N GLU A 142 8.55 -1.81 10.46
CA GLU A 142 9.85 -2.49 10.40
C GLU A 142 10.81 -1.87 9.38
N ASN A 143 10.27 -1.30 8.31
CA ASN A 143 11.05 -0.60 7.27
C ASN A 143 11.26 0.89 7.60
N GLY A 144 10.91 1.33 8.82
CA GLY A 144 10.99 2.73 9.24
C GLY A 144 9.88 3.62 8.69
N TYR A 145 8.81 3.05 8.14
CA TYR A 145 7.60 3.79 7.80
C TYR A 145 6.63 3.83 8.99
N GLY A 146 5.43 4.34 8.77
CA GLY A 146 4.39 4.45 9.79
C GLY A 146 3.46 5.61 9.52
N ALA A 147 2.42 5.72 10.35
CA ALA A 147 1.51 6.86 10.30
C ALA A 147 2.25 8.19 10.53
N ASP A 148 3.20 8.22 11.46
CA ASP A 148 3.99 9.43 11.76
C ASP A 148 4.88 9.85 10.59
N PHE A 149 5.45 8.88 9.86
CA PHE A 149 6.20 9.16 8.63
C PHE A 149 5.31 9.81 7.56
N PHE A 150 4.11 9.24 7.32
CA PHE A 150 3.15 9.83 6.37
C PHE A 150 2.75 11.25 6.80
N ILE A 151 2.42 11.45 8.08
CA ILE A 151 2.08 12.75 8.65
C ILE A 151 3.22 13.74 8.39
N GLN A 152 4.45 13.39 8.76
CA GLN A 152 5.62 14.24 8.55
C GLN A 152 5.78 14.63 7.08
N CYS A 153 5.69 13.67 6.16
CA CYS A 153 5.80 13.95 4.73
C CYS A 153 4.68 14.86 4.22
N THR A 154 3.42 14.67 4.66
CA THR A 154 2.31 15.55 4.26
C THR A 154 2.43 16.96 4.84
N GLU A 155 2.87 17.10 6.09
CA GLU A 155 3.03 18.40 6.73
C GLU A 155 4.23 19.17 6.16
N ASN A 156 5.26 18.48 5.64
CA ASN A 156 6.36 19.07 4.88
C ASN A 156 5.94 19.64 3.52
N ILE A 157 4.90 19.10 2.90
CA ILE A 157 4.33 19.66 1.66
C ILE A 157 3.62 20.96 1.99
N GLN A 158 2.71 20.92 2.96
CA GLN A 158 2.02 22.08 3.49
C GLN A 158 1.46 21.77 4.87
N ASN A 159 1.71 22.68 5.82
CA ASN A 159 1.25 22.52 7.20
C ASN A 159 -0.28 22.38 7.27
N GLY A 160 -0.75 21.38 8.02
CA GLY A 160 -2.17 21.12 8.24
C GLY A 160 -2.86 20.31 7.14
N VAL A 161 -2.15 19.87 6.09
CA VAL A 161 -2.74 19.08 5.00
C VAL A 161 -3.13 17.66 5.43
N PHE A 162 -2.49 17.09 6.46
CA PHE A 162 -2.83 15.74 6.92
C PHE A 162 -4.29 15.62 7.38
N THR A 163 -4.74 16.56 8.22
CA THR A 163 -6.06 16.51 8.87
C THR A 163 -7.22 16.39 7.87
N PRO A 164 -7.37 17.27 6.87
CA PRO A 164 -8.46 17.15 5.91
C PRO A 164 -8.39 15.87 5.09
N ILE A 165 -7.19 15.41 4.69
CA ILE A 165 -7.03 14.14 3.96
C ILE A 165 -7.49 12.97 4.84
N TYR A 166 -7.08 12.97 6.11
CA TYR A 166 -7.42 11.88 7.03
C TYR A 166 -8.92 11.78 7.27
N LEU A 167 -9.57 12.91 7.52
CA LEU A 167 -11.01 12.96 7.86
C LEU A 167 -11.92 12.80 6.64
N SER A 168 -11.53 13.32 5.47
CA SER A 168 -12.40 13.34 4.28
C SER A 168 -12.16 12.20 3.30
N ILE A 169 -10.98 11.56 3.34
CA ILE A 169 -10.60 10.51 2.40
C ILE A 169 -10.22 9.22 3.13
N ILE A 170 -9.21 9.26 4.00
CA ILE A 170 -8.68 8.03 4.62
C ILE A 170 -9.76 7.32 5.44
N LEU A 171 -10.34 7.98 6.46
CA LEU A 171 -11.33 7.33 7.32
C LEU A 171 -12.60 6.87 6.57
N PRO A 172 -13.25 7.68 5.71
CA PRO A 172 -14.45 7.25 5.02
C PRO A 172 -14.22 6.11 4.03
N GLU A 173 -13.15 6.18 3.22
CA GLU A 173 -12.87 5.17 2.21
C GLU A 173 -12.31 3.88 2.82
N SER A 174 -11.67 3.94 4.00
CA SER A 174 -11.22 2.75 4.75
C SER A 174 -12.39 1.79 5.01
N ARG A 175 -13.58 2.34 5.30
CA ARG A 175 -14.79 1.57 5.57
C ARG A 175 -15.34 0.87 4.33
N LYS A 176 -14.92 1.28 3.13
CA LYS A 176 -15.34 0.71 1.84
C LYS A 176 -14.40 -0.39 1.33
N LEU A 177 -13.31 -0.69 2.04
CA LEU A 177 -12.38 -1.76 1.65
C LEU A 177 -13.05 -3.12 1.81
N ALA A 178 -13.66 -3.60 0.73
CA ALA A 178 -14.37 -4.88 0.70
C ALA A 178 -13.43 -6.09 0.56
N ARG A 179 -12.29 -5.90 -0.13
CA ARG A 179 -11.31 -6.97 -0.39
C ARG A 179 -10.67 -7.46 0.91
N PRO A 180 -10.63 -8.78 1.19
CA PRO A 180 -10.11 -9.32 2.44
C PRO A 180 -8.68 -8.88 2.76
N LEU A 181 -7.79 -8.89 1.76
CA LEU A 181 -6.41 -8.44 1.95
C LEU A 181 -6.35 -6.94 2.25
N ASP A 182 -7.03 -6.10 1.46
CA ASP A 182 -7.00 -4.64 1.66
C ASP A 182 -7.56 -4.25 3.03
N ARG A 183 -8.64 -4.92 3.45
CA ARG A 183 -9.23 -4.76 4.77
C ARG A 183 -8.30 -5.24 5.88
N LYS A 184 -7.63 -6.38 5.70
CA LYS A 184 -6.61 -6.88 6.64
C LYS A 184 -5.49 -5.85 6.81
N ILE A 185 -5.01 -5.25 5.72
CA ILE A 185 -3.98 -4.20 5.74
C ILE A 185 -4.47 -2.97 6.54
N ALA A 186 -5.71 -2.53 6.33
CA ALA A 186 -6.29 -1.42 7.07
C ALA A 186 -6.40 -1.69 8.58
N ILE A 187 -6.84 -2.90 8.95
CA ILE A 187 -6.93 -3.33 10.36
C ILE A 187 -5.55 -3.33 11.03
N ILE A 188 -4.54 -3.93 10.37
CA ILE A 188 -3.16 -3.96 10.88
C ILE A 188 -2.61 -2.54 11.01
N SER A 189 -2.82 -1.72 9.98
CA SER A 189 -2.42 -0.31 9.97
C SER A 189 -3.01 0.47 11.14
N PHE A 190 -4.32 0.39 11.37
CA PHE A 190 -4.93 1.11 12.48
C PHE A 190 -4.47 0.61 13.84
N ALA A 191 -4.33 -0.71 14.03
CA ALA A 191 -3.80 -1.26 15.27
C ALA A 191 -2.38 -0.74 15.57
N LYS A 192 -1.51 -0.73 14.55
CA LYS A 192 -0.15 -0.19 14.65
C LYS A 192 -0.15 1.33 14.91
N THR A 193 -1.01 2.10 14.24
CA THR A 193 -1.18 3.54 14.47
C THR A 193 -1.60 3.85 15.91
N LEU A 194 -2.61 3.14 16.43
CA LEU A 194 -3.10 3.36 17.80
C LEU A 194 -2.04 3.06 18.87
N ALA A 195 -1.16 2.09 18.60
CA ALA A 195 -0.13 1.64 19.52
C ALA A 195 1.17 2.46 19.46
N HIS A 196 1.60 2.89 18.27
CA HIS A 196 2.95 3.46 18.04
C HIS A 196 2.99 4.92 17.60
N SER A 197 1.91 5.50 17.08
CA SER A 197 1.96 6.87 16.57
C SER A 197 2.03 7.89 17.70
N GLU A 198 3.12 8.65 17.77
CA GLU A 198 3.29 9.76 18.69
C GLU A 198 2.39 10.94 18.30
N ALA A 199 2.20 11.16 16.99
CA ALA A 199 1.33 12.23 16.49
C ALA A 199 -0.13 12.00 16.91
N PHE A 200 -0.65 10.76 16.79
CA PHE A 200 -1.98 10.41 17.27
C PHE A 200 -2.06 10.33 18.80
N ALA A 201 -0.97 9.98 19.48
CA ALA A 201 -0.92 10.01 20.94
C ALA A 201 -1.04 11.43 21.52
N SER A 202 -0.38 12.42 20.90
CA SER A 202 -0.20 13.77 21.46
C SER A 202 -0.96 14.88 20.73
N ARG A 203 -0.78 15.01 19.41
CA ARG A 203 -1.32 16.10 18.57
C ARG A 203 -2.76 15.83 18.13
N TYR A 204 -3.05 14.63 17.62
CA TYR A 204 -4.35 14.28 17.02
C TYR A 204 -5.20 13.42 17.96
N LYS A 205 -5.45 13.89 19.20
CA LYS A 205 -6.21 13.13 20.21
C LYS A 205 -7.59 12.68 19.74
N LYS A 206 -8.36 13.56 19.08
CA LYS A 206 -9.66 13.21 18.49
C LYS A 206 -9.50 12.22 17.33
N GLY A 207 -8.46 12.41 16.51
CA GLY A 207 -8.11 11.48 15.44
C GLY A 207 -7.84 10.07 15.95
N TRP A 208 -7.22 9.91 17.11
CA TRP A 208 -7.00 8.60 17.74
C TRP A 208 -8.32 7.90 18.04
N GLY A 209 -9.31 8.64 18.58
CA GLY A 209 -10.66 8.12 18.82
C GLY A 209 -11.34 7.64 17.54
N PHE A 210 -11.37 8.47 16.49
CA PHE A 210 -11.95 8.11 15.19
C PHE A 210 -11.25 6.91 14.53
N THR A 211 -9.93 6.79 14.73
CA THR A 211 -9.13 5.66 14.23
C THR A 211 -9.51 4.37 14.93
N CYS A 212 -9.72 4.42 16.24
CA CYS A 212 -10.17 3.27 17.02
C CYS A 212 -11.59 2.86 16.64
N GLU A 213 -12.50 3.81 16.45
CA GLU A 213 -13.85 3.52 15.96
C GLU A 213 -13.81 2.85 14.59
N ALA A 214 -13.00 3.36 13.66
CA ALA A 214 -12.83 2.77 12.33
C ALA A 214 -12.26 1.34 12.40
N LEU A 215 -11.28 1.09 13.28
CA LEU A 215 -10.75 -0.25 13.52
C LEU A 215 -11.83 -1.19 14.03
N LEU A 216 -12.60 -0.80 15.04
CA LEU A 216 -13.66 -1.64 15.61
C LEU A 216 -14.77 -1.91 14.59
N TYR A 217 -15.16 -0.90 13.81
CA TYR A 217 -16.07 -1.07 12.68
C TYR A 217 -15.55 -2.12 11.70
N LEU A 218 -14.29 -2.01 11.28
CA LEU A 218 -13.66 -2.98 10.37
C LEU A 218 -13.47 -4.37 10.99
N LEU A 219 -13.51 -4.54 12.31
CA LEU A 219 -13.47 -5.85 12.95
C LEU A 219 -14.87 -6.48 13.06
N ASP A 220 -15.91 -5.66 13.20
CA ASP A 220 -17.29 -6.12 13.39
C ASP A 220 -17.99 -6.49 12.08
N GLN A 221 -17.62 -5.86 10.95
CA GLN A 221 -18.24 -6.21 9.67
C GLN A 221 -17.96 -7.68 9.27
N PRO A 222 -18.89 -8.37 8.60
CA PRO A 222 -18.60 -9.70 8.04
C PRO A 222 -17.57 -9.58 6.90
N ILE A 223 -16.73 -10.60 6.72
CA ILE A 223 -15.87 -10.70 5.54
C ILE A 223 -16.76 -11.16 4.39
N LEU A 224 -16.97 -10.29 3.40
CA LEU A 224 -17.73 -10.68 2.21
C LEU A 224 -16.93 -11.72 1.43
N PRO A 225 -17.57 -12.78 0.91
CA PRO A 225 -16.91 -13.71 0.01
C PRO A 225 -16.36 -12.95 -1.20
N THR A 226 -15.08 -13.12 -1.50
CA THR A 226 -14.49 -12.62 -2.74
C THR A 226 -15.10 -13.39 -3.91
N THR A 227 -15.94 -12.73 -4.72
CA THR A 227 -16.23 -13.24 -6.07
C THR A 227 -14.91 -13.30 -6.82
N GLY A 228 -14.56 -14.46 -7.38
CA GLY A 228 -13.22 -14.86 -7.84
C GLY A 228 -12.56 -14.03 -8.95
N ASP A 229 -13.09 -12.85 -9.28
CA ASP A 229 -12.62 -11.93 -10.34
C ASP A 229 -11.83 -10.72 -9.81
N ASP A 230 -11.37 -10.74 -8.55
CA ASP A 230 -10.60 -9.64 -7.95
C ASP A 230 -9.13 -9.54 -8.42
N ILE A 231 -8.72 -10.34 -9.42
CA ILE A 231 -7.58 -9.95 -10.23
C ILE A 231 -8.06 -8.76 -11.04
N VAL A 232 -7.40 -7.62 -10.87
CA VAL A 232 -7.51 -6.47 -11.78
C VAL A 232 -7.23 -6.94 -13.21
N THR A 233 -8.23 -7.47 -13.88
CA THR A 233 -8.44 -7.23 -15.30
C THR A 233 -9.23 -5.94 -15.37
N GLU A 234 -8.57 -4.81 -15.06
CA GLU A 234 -8.93 -3.50 -15.61
C GLU A 234 -8.71 -3.58 -17.13
N HIS A 235 -9.54 -4.39 -17.78
CA HIS A 235 -9.76 -4.30 -19.21
C HIS A 235 -11.05 -3.49 -19.34
N ASP A 236 -10.91 -2.19 -19.55
CA ASP A 236 -11.98 -1.45 -20.20
C ASP A 236 -12.23 -2.16 -21.53
N VAL A 237 -13.37 -2.85 -21.62
CA VAL A 237 -13.84 -3.56 -22.82
C VAL A 237 -14.05 -2.57 -23.98
N GLU A 238 -14.03 -1.26 -23.71
CA GLU A 238 -14.26 -0.18 -24.66
C GLU A 238 -13.06 0.14 -25.56
N ASP A 239 -11.83 -0.30 -25.25
CA ASP A 239 -10.63 0.07 -26.01
C ASP A 239 -10.20 -1.03 -27.02
N MET A 240 -11.16 -1.59 -27.78
CA MET A 240 -10.90 -2.44 -28.97
C MET A 240 -10.33 -1.64 -30.17
N ALA A 241 -9.51 -0.63 -29.91
CA ALA A 241 -8.79 0.11 -30.93
C ALA A 241 -7.43 -0.56 -31.21
N PHE A 242 -7.38 -1.43 -32.22
CA PHE A 242 -6.22 -1.90 -33.02
C PHE A 242 -4.81 -2.03 -32.35
N GLY A 243 -4.75 -2.21 -31.03
CA GLY A 243 -3.56 -2.50 -30.26
C GLY A 243 -3.64 -3.92 -29.73
N VAL A 244 -2.52 -4.64 -29.74
CA VAL A 244 -2.44 -6.01 -29.22
C VAL A 244 -2.87 -5.99 -27.75
N GLY A 245 -4.06 -6.53 -27.45
CA GLY A 245 -4.59 -6.62 -26.10
C GLY A 245 -3.63 -7.41 -25.20
N PHE A 246 -3.59 -7.07 -23.91
CA PHE A 246 -2.86 -7.86 -22.93
C PHE A 246 -3.59 -9.19 -22.71
N THR A 247 -2.85 -10.29 -22.61
CA THR A 247 -3.40 -11.61 -22.25
C THR A 247 -2.49 -12.22 -21.19
N GLN A 248 -3.06 -12.51 -20.03
CA GLN A 248 -2.32 -13.09 -18.91
C GLN A 248 -2.09 -14.58 -19.15
N LEU A 249 -0.85 -15.04 -18.96
CA LEU A 249 -0.52 -16.46 -18.98
C LEU A 249 -1.02 -17.13 -17.70
N THR A 250 -2.00 -18.03 -17.84
CA THR A 250 -2.63 -18.75 -16.73
C THR A 250 -1.66 -19.67 -16.00
N THR A 251 -0.68 -20.24 -16.71
CA THR A 251 0.31 -21.20 -16.19
C THR A 251 1.31 -20.59 -15.21
N ILE A 252 1.48 -19.27 -15.24
CA ILE A 252 2.42 -18.53 -14.38
C ILE A 252 1.70 -17.43 -13.60
N LYS A 253 0.39 -17.60 -13.35
CA LYS A 253 -0.39 -16.66 -12.55
C LYS A 253 0.05 -16.74 -11.10
N MET A 254 0.47 -15.61 -10.53
CA MET A 254 0.78 -15.54 -9.12
C MET A 254 -0.50 -15.31 -8.29
N PRO A 255 -0.68 -16.02 -7.18
CA PRO A 255 -1.71 -15.67 -6.23
C PRO A 255 -1.42 -14.31 -5.59
N PRO A 256 -2.46 -13.57 -5.16
CA PRO A 256 -2.27 -12.37 -4.34
C PRO A 256 -1.39 -12.68 -3.13
N ARG A 257 -0.33 -11.89 -2.94
CA ARG A 257 0.60 -12.07 -1.82
C ARG A 257 0.10 -11.26 -0.62
N ASP A 258 -0.07 -11.94 0.51
CA ASP A 258 -0.28 -11.29 1.80
C ASP A 258 1.05 -10.69 2.28
N PRO A 259 1.13 -9.36 2.53
CA PRO A 259 2.34 -8.75 3.06
C PRO A 259 2.60 -9.08 4.54
N TRP A 260 1.57 -9.50 5.28
CA TRP A 260 1.66 -9.83 6.71
C TRP A 260 1.09 -11.23 7.00
N PRO A 261 1.69 -12.30 6.45
CA PRO A 261 1.21 -13.67 6.62
C PRO A 261 1.25 -14.12 8.09
N GLU A 262 2.17 -13.59 8.90
CA GLU A 262 2.35 -13.91 10.32
C GLU A 262 1.16 -13.54 11.20
N THR A 263 0.28 -12.63 10.73
CA THR A 263 -0.94 -12.25 11.45
C THR A 263 -2.08 -13.27 11.28
N GLY A 264 -1.91 -14.25 10.40
CA GLY A 264 -2.86 -15.35 10.18
C GLY A 264 -4.17 -14.92 9.49
N PRO A 265 -5.14 -15.85 9.38
CA PRO A 265 -6.44 -15.60 8.75
C PRO A 265 -7.41 -14.86 9.68
N GLN A 266 -7.25 -14.97 11.00
CA GLN A 266 -8.09 -14.32 12.00
C GLN A 266 -7.42 -13.05 12.53
N VAL A 267 -7.36 -12.02 11.68
CA VAL A 267 -6.69 -10.75 12.00
C VAL A 267 -7.19 -10.10 13.30
N GLY A 268 -8.46 -10.30 13.67
CA GLY A 268 -9.01 -9.78 14.93
C GLY A 268 -8.35 -10.37 16.19
N GLN A 269 -7.98 -11.65 16.18
CA GLN A 269 -7.25 -12.27 17.30
C GLN A 269 -5.83 -11.73 17.39
N TRP A 270 -5.19 -11.51 16.24
CA TRP A 270 -3.88 -10.86 16.18
C TRP A 270 -3.95 -9.44 16.74
N VAL A 271 -4.96 -8.64 16.37
CA VAL A 271 -5.15 -7.27 16.90
C VAL A 271 -5.32 -7.27 18.41
N ALA A 272 -6.14 -8.16 18.98
CA ALA A 272 -6.34 -8.25 20.42
C ALA A 272 -5.02 -8.54 21.15
N THR A 273 -4.28 -9.55 20.68
CA THR A 273 -2.98 -9.93 21.23
C THR A 273 -1.98 -8.77 21.12
N TYR A 274 -1.88 -8.17 19.94
CA TYR A 274 -0.99 -7.05 19.66
C TYR A 274 -1.27 -5.85 20.55
N LEU A 275 -2.52 -5.39 20.62
CA LEU A 275 -2.89 -4.22 21.43
C LEU A 275 -2.72 -4.49 22.92
N LYS A 276 -2.98 -5.71 23.41
CA LYS A 276 -2.74 -6.10 24.80
C LYS A 276 -1.26 -6.05 25.16
N GLU A 277 -0.40 -6.61 24.33
CA GLU A 277 1.05 -6.54 24.50
C GLU A 277 1.55 -5.09 24.50
N GLN A 278 1.10 -4.28 23.54
CA GLN A 278 1.51 -2.87 23.45
C GLN A 278 0.97 -2.04 24.61
N ASN A 279 -0.25 -2.32 25.09
CA ASN A 279 -0.81 -1.65 26.26
C ASN A 279 0.02 -1.96 27.51
N SER A 280 0.45 -3.21 27.69
CA SER A 280 1.34 -3.60 28.79
C SER A 280 2.70 -2.92 28.70
N LYS A 281 3.35 -2.95 27.53
CA LYS A 281 4.64 -2.27 27.28
C LYS A 281 4.58 -0.77 27.53
N ASN A 282 3.44 -0.15 27.24
CA ASN A 282 3.23 1.29 27.36
C ASN A 282 2.55 1.70 28.69
N ASN A 283 2.61 0.89 29.75
CA ASN A 283 2.04 1.19 31.08
C ASN A 283 0.56 1.59 31.04
N GLY A 284 -0.26 0.92 30.24
CA GLY A 284 -1.70 1.16 30.17
C GLY A 284 -2.12 2.37 29.32
N LYS A 285 -1.20 3.01 28.58
CA LYS A 285 -1.51 4.22 27.78
C LYS A 285 -2.67 4.03 26.80
N ILE A 286 -2.77 2.88 26.13
CA ILE A 286 -3.83 2.62 25.15
C ILE A 286 -5.20 2.59 25.84
N GLN A 287 -5.28 1.92 27.00
CA GLN A 287 -6.49 1.89 27.82
C GLN A 287 -6.85 3.27 28.38
N ASN A 288 -5.88 4.06 28.81
CA ASN A 288 -6.13 5.42 29.30
C ASN A 288 -6.65 6.33 28.18
N PHE A 289 -6.06 6.24 26.98
CA PHE A 289 -6.55 6.98 25.81
C PHE A 289 -7.95 6.55 25.42
N ALA A 290 -8.27 5.26 25.53
CA ALA A 290 -9.63 4.76 25.30
C ALA A 290 -10.64 5.41 26.23
N GLN A 291 -10.35 5.46 27.54
CA GLN A 291 -11.23 6.04 28.55
C GLN A 291 -11.43 7.55 28.37
N GLU A 292 -10.39 8.27 27.94
CA GLU A 292 -10.44 9.72 27.76
C GLU A 292 -11.10 10.15 26.43
N ARG A 293 -10.99 9.33 25.37
CA ARG A 293 -11.20 9.79 23.98
C ARG A 293 -12.29 9.05 23.22
N LEU A 294 -12.78 7.91 23.72
CA LEU A 294 -13.85 7.15 23.08
C LEU A 294 -15.20 7.45 23.71
N ASP A 295 -16.24 7.39 22.89
CA ASP A 295 -17.60 7.44 23.38
C ASP A 295 -17.91 6.20 24.23
N PRO A 296 -18.74 6.33 25.30
CA PRO A 296 -19.07 5.23 26.20
C PRO A 296 -19.68 4.01 25.50
N GLN A 297 -20.28 4.17 24.32
CA GLN A 297 -20.86 3.08 23.53
C GLN A 297 -19.80 2.24 22.81
N ILE A 298 -18.65 2.83 22.46
CA ILE A 298 -17.57 2.20 21.70
C ILE A 298 -16.52 1.59 22.65
N LEU A 299 -16.34 2.20 23.83
CA LEU A 299 -15.39 1.79 24.86
C LEU A 299 -15.43 0.28 25.20
N PRO A 300 -16.61 -0.38 25.32
CA PRO A 300 -16.68 -1.83 25.57
C PRO A 300 -16.02 -2.68 24.47
N GLY A 301 -16.08 -2.23 23.21
CA GLY A 301 -15.48 -2.94 22.08
C GLY A 301 -13.96 -3.01 22.19
N LEU A 302 -13.31 -1.90 22.53
CA LEU A 302 -11.86 -1.89 22.77
C LEU A 302 -11.50 -2.60 24.08
N ALA A 303 -12.32 -2.47 25.14
CA ALA A 303 -12.10 -3.19 26.39
C ALA A 303 -12.09 -4.72 26.18
N LYS A 304 -12.96 -5.24 25.31
CA LYS A 304 -12.97 -6.66 24.92
C LYS A 304 -11.69 -7.11 24.21
N LEU A 305 -11.07 -6.23 23.41
CA LEU A 305 -9.79 -6.53 22.75
C LEU A 305 -8.60 -6.52 23.73
N LEU A 306 -8.71 -5.78 24.83
CA LEU A 306 -7.64 -5.65 25.84
C LEU A 306 -7.78 -6.64 27.02
N ALA A 307 -8.92 -7.34 27.15
CA ALA A 307 -9.17 -8.35 28.17
C ALA A 307 -8.24 -9.58 28.02
#